data_AF-A0A0A7HTQ4-F1
#
_entry.id   AF-A0A0A7HTQ4-F1
#
_cell.length_a   1.000
_cell.length_b   1.000
_cell.length_c   1.000
_cell.angle_alpha   90.00
_cell.angle_beta   90.00
_cell.angle_gamma   90.00
#
_symmetry.space_group_name_H-M   'P 1'
#
loop_
_entity.id
_entity.type
_entity.pdbx_description
1 polymer ?
#
loop_
_entity_poly.entity_id
_entity_poly.type
_entity_poly.pdbx_seq_one_letter_code
_entity_poly.pdbx_strand_id
1 'polypeptide(L)'
;PPTQEQIEESLAGNLCRCTGYRPIVDAFRVFARTNDNLYVNGALEGDSGEFICPSTGKPCSCGLKPGSEDEKLKTNRCSVDYCSPVSHSDTDGTTYTNKELIFPPELLLRKLTYLCLTGLNGLKWYRPLKLQHVIDLKARYPDAKLVVGNTEVGIEMRLKRMEYRALIYIAHIPELNQLSLNEEGMEIGAAVKLSELMKVLQTVCDEHAPYKTSSCRALIEQIKWFAGTQIRNAASIGGNICTASPISDLNPLWMAAGAEFRIVDGKGNIRTCPAEKFFLGYRKVDMASSEILHSVFLPWNKQYEFVKEFKQAHRRDDDIAIVNAGMRVLLEQRDTRWVVSDASVVYGGVAPVPLFAYKTKLFLIGKNWNKELMQGALEVLQQ
;
A
#
# COMPACT_ATOMS: atom_id res chain seq x y z
N PRO A 1 -16.53 -0.15 -15.41
CA PRO A 1 -16.66 1.11 -14.63
C PRO A 1 -16.17 0.84 -13.21
N PRO A 2 -15.52 1.84 -12.58
CA PRO A 2 -14.99 1.70 -11.24
C PRO A 2 -16.10 1.57 -10.19
N THR A 3 -15.78 0.97 -9.05
CA THR A 3 -16.60 1.08 -7.83
C THR A 3 -16.35 2.42 -7.13
N GLN A 4 -17.21 2.81 -6.20
CA GLN A 4 -16.98 4.01 -5.38
C GLN A 4 -15.67 3.90 -4.58
N GLU A 5 -15.38 2.72 -4.03
CA GLU A 5 -14.13 2.48 -3.29
C GLU A 5 -12.89 2.68 -4.19
N GLN A 6 -12.93 2.23 -5.44
CA GLN A 6 -11.84 2.43 -6.40
C GLN A 6 -11.64 3.91 -6.77
N ILE A 7 -12.72 4.69 -6.83
CA ILE A 7 -12.65 6.15 -7.04
C ILE A 7 -11.96 6.80 -5.85
N GLU A 8 -12.42 6.51 -4.62
CA GLU A 8 -11.85 7.07 -3.39
C GLU A 8 -10.37 6.69 -3.24
N GLU A 9 -10.00 5.43 -3.50
CA GLU A 9 -8.61 4.97 -3.48
C GLU A 9 -7.73 5.71 -4.51
N SER A 10 -8.27 5.97 -5.70
CA SER A 10 -7.54 6.70 -6.75
C SER A 10 -7.27 8.16 -6.37
N LEU A 11 -8.10 8.74 -5.50
CA LEU A 11 -7.98 10.12 -5.02
C LEU A 11 -7.19 10.26 -3.70
N ALA A 12 -6.91 9.16 -3.00
CA ALA A 12 -6.27 9.18 -1.68
C ALA A 12 -4.90 9.90 -1.65
N GLY A 13 -4.17 9.90 -2.77
CA GLY A 13 -2.88 10.60 -2.91
C GLY A 13 -2.97 12.06 -3.37
N ASN A 14 -4.17 12.62 -3.54
CA ASN A 14 -4.38 13.95 -4.07
C ASN A 14 -4.86 14.89 -2.97
N LEU A 15 -4.11 15.97 -2.69
CA LEU A 15 -4.48 16.96 -1.69
C LEU A 15 -5.21 18.16 -2.29
N CYS A 16 -6.42 18.47 -1.80
CA CYS A 16 -7.17 19.67 -2.16
C CYS A 16 -7.49 20.49 -0.90
N ARG A 17 -7.07 21.76 -0.88
CA ARG A 17 -7.25 22.63 0.30
C ARG A 17 -8.59 23.35 0.36
N CYS A 18 -9.30 23.45 -0.77
CA CYS A 18 -10.45 24.36 -0.89
C CYS A 18 -11.81 23.65 -0.87
N THR A 19 -11.95 22.53 -1.59
CA THR A 19 -13.28 21.96 -1.91
C THR A 19 -13.88 21.10 -0.81
N GLY A 20 -13.08 20.68 0.18
CA GLY A 20 -13.49 19.65 1.12
C GLY A 20 -13.79 18.29 0.47
N TYR A 21 -13.29 18.06 -0.76
CA TYR A 21 -13.46 16.87 -1.61
C TYR A 21 -14.86 16.49 -2.07
N ARG A 22 -15.91 16.84 -1.33
CA ARG A 22 -17.30 16.49 -1.66
C ARG A 22 -17.65 16.70 -3.14
N PRO A 23 -17.51 17.92 -3.72
CA PRO A 23 -17.88 18.13 -5.12
C PRO A 23 -17.00 17.36 -6.12
N ILE A 24 -15.77 16.98 -5.74
CA ILE A 24 -14.87 16.19 -6.60
C ILE A 24 -15.34 14.73 -6.63
N VAL A 25 -15.63 14.15 -5.46
CA VAL A 25 -16.13 12.76 -5.35
C VAL A 25 -17.48 12.64 -6.03
N ASP A 26 -18.37 13.60 -5.80
CA ASP A 26 -19.69 13.69 -6.43
C ASP A 26 -19.58 13.74 -7.97
N ALA A 27 -18.60 14.47 -8.51
CA ALA A 27 -18.34 14.47 -9.96
C ALA A 27 -17.86 13.12 -10.50
N PHE A 28 -17.12 12.33 -9.72
CA PHE A 28 -16.64 11.01 -10.17
C PHE A 28 -17.68 9.89 -10.01
N ARG A 29 -18.66 10.05 -9.11
CA ARG A 29 -19.71 9.04 -8.90
C ARG A 29 -20.52 8.70 -10.15
N VAL A 30 -20.63 9.63 -11.11
CA VAL A 30 -21.28 9.41 -12.42
C VAL A 30 -20.61 8.32 -13.26
N PHE A 31 -19.36 7.95 -12.94
CA PHE A 31 -18.64 6.85 -13.59
C PHE A 31 -18.78 5.52 -12.83
N ALA A 32 -19.31 5.54 -11.61
CA ALA A 32 -19.52 4.34 -10.82
C ALA A 32 -20.76 3.58 -11.32
N ARG A 33 -20.70 2.24 -11.33
CA ARG A 33 -21.92 1.41 -11.44
C ARG A 33 -22.56 1.32 -10.06
N THR A 34 -23.26 2.36 -9.62
CA THR A 34 -24.15 2.23 -8.46
C THR A 34 -25.55 1.85 -8.94
N ASN A 35 -26.11 0.81 -8.36
CA ASN A 35 -27.51 0.49 -8.50
C ASN A 35 -28.25 1.42 -7.53
N ASP A 36 -28.55 2.64 -7.97
CA ASP A 36 -29.14 3.70 -7.12
C ASP A 36 -30.52 3.33 -6.56
N ASN A 37 -31.10 2.19 -6.97
CA ASN A 37 -32.31 1.61 -6.39
C ASN A 37 -32.27 1.44 -4.86
N LEU A 38 -31.10 1.38 -4.22
CA LEU A 38 -30.97 1.34 -2.75
C LEU A 38 -31.10 2.71 -2.07
N TYR A 39 -30.92 3.82 -2.79
CA TYR A 39 -31.04 5.18 -2.26
C TYR A 39 -32.32 5.89 -2.74
N VAL A 40 -32.94 5.43 -3.83
CA VAL A 40 -34.18 6.01 -4.36
C VAL A 40 -35.43 5.48 -3.64
N ASN A 41 -35.37 4.31 -3.00
CA ASN A 41 -36.50 3.72 -2.27
C ASN A 41 -36.72 4.31 -0.85
N GLY A 42 -36.06 5.40 -0.49
CA GLY A 42 -36.32 6.15 0.75
C GLY A 42 -37.17 7.42 0.57
N ALA A 43 -37.54 7.78 -0.67
CA ALA A 43 -38.21 9.05 -0.98
C ALA A 43 -39.60 8.90 -1.62
N LEU A 44 -40.21 7.72 -1.50
CA LEU A 44 -41.60 7.49 -1.91
C LEU A 44 -42.26 6.62 -0.85
N GLU A 45 -42.85 7.30 0.15
CA GLU A 45 -43.93 6.89 1.06
C GLU A 45 -43.64 7.39 2.49
N GLY A 46 -44.12 8.60 2.82
CA GLY A 46 -44.01 9.14 4.18
C GLY A 46 -44.23 10.64 4.28
N ASP A 47 -45.50 11.02 4.36
CA ASP A 47 -46.09 12.31 4.71
C ASP A 47 -45.33 13.14 5.79
N SER A 48 -44.70 14.25 5.38
CA SER A 48 -44.62 15.56 6.08
C SER A 48 -43.53 16.45 5.44
N GLY A 49 -43.96 17.53 4.77
CA GLY A 49 -43.14 18.33 3.85
C GLY A 49 -42.19 19.33 4.50
N GLU A 50 -41.03 18.88 4.99
CA GLU A 50 -39.89 19.76 5.24
C GLU A 50 -38.61 19.29 4.49
N PHE A 51 -38.04 20.18 3.68
CA PHE A 51 -36.77 19.97 2.99
C PHE A 51 -35.62 19.94 4.00
N ILE A 52 -34.89 18.83 4.06
CA ILE A 52 -33.70 18.67 4.91
C ILE A 52 -32.45 19.08 4.11
N CYS A 53 -31.66 20.02 4.65
CA CYS A 53 -30.49 20.54 3.96
C CYS A 53 -29.34 19.53 3.90
N PRO A 54 -28.81 19.21 2.70
CA PRO A 54 -27.71 18.25 2.53
C PRO A 54 -26.38 18.67 3.18
N SER A 55 -26.23 19.94 3.54
CA SER A 55 -25.03 20.47 4.20
C SER A 55 -25.12 20.44 5.73
N THR A 56 -26.32 20.35 6.31
CA THR A 56 -26.54 20.47 7.76
C THR A 56 -27.30 19.30 8.38
N GLY A 57 -27.96 18.46 7.57
CA GLY A 57 -28.77 17.34 8.05
C GLY A 57 -30.00 17.76 8.87
N LYS A 58 -30.41 19.03 8.78
CA LYS A 58 -31.55 19.62 9.49
C LYS A 58 -32.55 20.27 8.53
N PRO A 59 -33.83 20.47 8.92
CA PRO A 59 -34.79 21.22 8.13
C PRO A 59 -34.25 22.61 7.78
N CYS A 60 -34.32 22.98 6.50
CA CYS A 60 -33.77 24.22 5.98
C CYS A 60 -34.69 24.85 4.95
N SER A 61 -34.83 26.18 5.02
CA SER A 61 -35.59 26.99 4.06
C SER A 61 -34.85 27.27 2.75
N CYS A 62 -33.70 26.61 2.51
CA CYS A 62 -32.89 26.75 1.30
C CYS A 62 -33.41 25.94 0.09
N GLY A 63 -34.49 25.16 0.27
CA GLY A 63 -35.15 24.45 -0.83
C GLY A 63 -36.07 25.37 -1.65
N LEU A 64 -36.10 25.20 -2.97
CA LEU A 64 -37.03 25.88 -3.86
C LEU A 64 -38.47 25.41 -3.58
N LYS A 65 -39.36 26.33 -3.18
CA LYS A 65 -40.80 26.04 -3.04
C LYS A 65 -41.47 26.07 -4.42
N PRO A 66 -42.28 25.07 -4.79
CA PRO A 66 -43.03 25.10 -6.04
C PRO A 66 -44.28 25.99 -5.88
N GLY A 67 -44.31 27.10 -6.63
CA GLY A 67 -45.54 27.77 -7.07
C GLY A 67 -46.15 28.86 -6.18
N SER A 68 -45.90 30.12 -6.52
CA SER A 68 -46.94 31.16 -6.63
C SER A 68 -46.44 32.26 -7.56
N GLU A 69 -47.15 32.49 -8.65
CA GLU A 69 -46.93 33.61 -9.57
C GLU A 69 -47.22 34.95 -8.88
N ASP A 70 -46.56 35.99 -9.41
CA ASP A 70 -46.68 37.43 -9.12
C ASP A 70 -46.07 37.99 -7.83
N GLU A 71 -44.86 38.54 -7.95
CA GLU A 71 -44.71 39.99 -7.80
C GLU A 71 -43.38 40.50 -8.40
N LYS A 72 -43.50 41.44 -9.34
CA LYS A 72 -42.38 42.18 -9.94
C LYS A 72 -41.79 43.12 -8.90
N LEU A 73 -40.54 42.91 -8.47
CA LEU A 73 -39.69 44.01 -8.04
C LEU A 73 -38.26 43.87 -8.58
N LYS A 74 -37.84 44.90 -9.30
CA LYS A 74 -36.55 45.07 -9.96
C LYS A 74 -35.39 44.93 -8.97
N THR A 75 -34.40 44.09 -9.28
CA THR A 75 -33.00 44.39 -8.98
C THR A 75 -32.09 43.54 -9.87
N ASN A 76 -31.24 44.27 -10.60
CA ASN A 76 -30.00 43.88 -11.27
C ASN A 76 -29.78 42.44 -11.73
N ARG A 77 -29.68 42.32 -13.06
CA ARG A 77 -28.92 41.31 -13.80
C ARG A 77 -27.55 41.07 -13.16
N CYS A 78 -27.40 39.96 -12.47
CA CYS A 78 -26.19 39.16 -12.44
C CYS A 78 -26.62 37.73 -12.76
N SER A 79 -26.65 37.40 -14.04
CA SER A 79 -26.71 36.04 -14.54
C SER A 79 -25.42 35.33 -14.15
N VAL A 80 -25.34 34.88 -12.91
CA VAL A 80 -24.47 33.77 -12.55
C VAL A 80 -25.40 32.58 -12.52
N ASP A 81 -25.34 31.78 -13.58
CA ASP A 81 -25.98 30.47 -13.62
C ASP A 81 -25.56 29.71 -12.36
N TYR A 82 -26.44 29.66 -11.37
CA TYR A 82 -26.32 28.69 -10.30
C TYR A 82 -26.45 27.35 -11.02
N CYS A 83 -25.32 26.64 -11.17
CA CYS A 83 -25.35 25.23 -11.55
C CYS A 83 -26.37 24.54 -10.64
N SER A 84 -27.48 24.11 -11.22
CA SER A 84 -28.37 23.16 -10.58
C SER A 84 -27.53 21.95 -10.15
N PRO A 85 -27.81 21.31 -9.00
CA PRO A 85 -27.20 20.04 -8.67
C PRO A 85 -27.49 19.08 -9.82
N VAL A 86 -26.48 18.70 -10.60
CA VAL A 86 -26.63 17.63 -11.58
C VAL A 86 -26.91 16.38 -10.78
N SER A 87 -28.10 15.79 -10.94
CA SER A 87 -28.38 14.49 -10.35
C SER A 87 -27.35 13.50 -10.91
N HIS A 88 -26.64 12.79 -10.05
CA HIS A 88 -25.59 11.85 -10.48
C HIS A 88 -26.10 10.77 -11.44
N SER A 89 -27.42 10.57 -11.48
CA SER A 89 -28.15 9.66 -12.35
C SER A 89 -28.41 10.18 -13.77
N ASP A 90 -28.22 11.48 -14.05
CA ASP A 90 -28.58 12.07 -15.35
C ASP A 90 -27.45 11.96 -16.40
N THR A 91 -26.23 11.62 -15.98
CA THR A 91 -25.05 11.53 -16.88
C THR A 91 -24.40 10.16 -16.77
N ASP A 92 -24.49 9.35 -17.83
CA ASP A 92 -23.77 8.08 -17.91
C ASP A 92 -22.32 8.30 -18.37
N GLY A 93 -21.41 8.29 -17.40
CA GLY A 93 -19.97 8.43 -17.63
C GLY A 93 -19.35 7.31 -18.48
N THR A 94 -20.03 6.19 -18.69
CA THR A 94 -19.48 5.08 -19.49
C THR A 94 -19.46 5.37 -21.01
N THR A 95 -20.24 6.36 -21.45
CA THR A 95 -20.33 6.80 -22.84
C THR A 95 -19.05 7.50 -23.36
N TYR A 96 -18.16 7.95 -22.48
CA TYR A 96 -16.94 8.69 -22.82
C TYR A 96 -15.74 7.81 -23.21
N THR A 97 -15.86 6.49 -23.16
CA THR A 97 -14.74 5.55 -23.34
C THR A 97 -14.28 5.33 -24.79
N ASN A 98 -15.06 5.76 -25.78
CA ASN A 98 -14.80 5.49 -27.20
C ASN A 98 -13.78 6.43 -27.88
N LYS A 99 -13.17 7.38 -27.14
CA LYS A 99 -12.22 8.38 -27.68
C LYS A 99 -10.95 8.52 -26.84
N GLU A 100 -10.49 7.44 -26.22
CA GLU A 100 -9.23 7.45 -25.50
C GLU A 100 -8.02 7.62 -26.44
N LEU A 101 -6.94 8.17 -25.90
CA LEU A 101 -5.68 8.28 -26.64
C LEU A 101 -5.15 6.88 -26.95
N ILE A 102 -4.83 6.63 -28.22
CA ILE A 102 -4.17 5.38 -28.61
C ILE A 102 -2.78 5.30 -27.98
N PHE A 103 -2.37 4.11 -27.57
CA PHE A 103 -0.98 3.89 -27.18
C PHE A 103 -0.05 4.07 -28.40
N PRO A 104 1.02 4.87 -28.33
CA PRO A 104 1.89 5.13 -29.47
C PRO A 104 2.47 3.84 -30.09
N PRO A 105 2.18 3.52 -31.37
CA PRO A 105 2.61 2.25 -31.97
C PRO A 105 4.14 2.05 -31.99
N GLU A 106 4.91 3.14 -32.12
CA GLU A 106 6.38 3.08 -32.08
C GLU A 106 6.91 2.50 -30.77
N LEU A 107 6.24 2.77 -29.64
CA LEU A 107 6.65 2.28 -28.32
C LEU A 107 6.39 0.78 -28.16
N LEU A 108 5.40 0.21 -28.86
CA LEU A 108 5.14 -1.24 -28.86
C LEU A 108 6.27 -2.02 -29.56
N LEU A 109 6.88 -1.42 -30.59
CA LEU A 109 7.95 -2.04 -31.37
C LEU A 109 9.34 -1.82 -30.74
N ARG A 110 9.43 -0.96 -29.72
CA ARG A 110 10.71 -0.56 -29.14
C ARG A 110 11.28 -1.68 -28.27
N LYS A 111 12.41 -2.24 -28.71
CA LYS A 111 13.21 -3.17 -27.90
C LYS A 111 13.94 -2.42 -26.79
N LEU A 112 13.87 -2.94 -25.57
CA LEU A 112 14.66 -2.41 -24.47
C LEU A 112 16.15 -2.63 -24.73
N THR A 113 16.94 -1.59 -24.49
CA THR A 113 18.41 -1.62 -24.60
C THR A 113 19.07 -1.25 -23.28
N TYR A 114 20.29 -1.73 -23.09
CA TYR A 114 21.16 -1.23 -22.02
C TYR A 114 21.41 0.27 -22.24
N LEU A 115 21.33 1.09 -21.18
CA LEU A 115 21.68 2.51 -21.24
C LEU A 115 22.75 2.86 -20.19
N CYS A 116 23.63 3.78 -20.56
CA CYS A 116 24.56 4.47 -19.67
C CYS A 116 24.47 5.95 -20.01
N LEU A 117 23.87 6.72 -19.10
CA LEU A 117 23.71 8.16 -19.25
C LEU A 117 24.65 8.87 -18.29
N THR A 118 25.14 10.04 -18.69
CA THR A 118 25.94 10.92 -17.83
C THR A 118 25.15 12.19 -17.57
N GLY A 119 24.80 12.43 -16.32
CA GLY A 119 24.14 13.65 -15.87
C GLY A 119 25.14 14.73 -15.48
N LEU A 120 24.60 15.80 -14.89
CA LEU A 120 25.38 16.88 -14.31
C LEU A 120 26.34 16.35 -13.23
N ASN A 121 27.47 17.03 -13.06
CA ASN A 121 28.53 16.69 -12.09
C ASN A 121 29.11 15.27 -12.26
N GLY A 122 28.96 14.66 -13.44
CA GLY A 122 29.51 13.34 -13.75
C GLY A 122 28.70 12.18 -13.18
N LEU A 123 27.49 12.41 -12.66
CA LEU A 123 26.59 11.36 -12.20
C LEU A 123 26.33 10.35 -13.33
N LYS A 124 26.62 9.07 -13.09
CA LYS A 124 26.31 7.99 -14.03
C LYS A 124 24.96 7.36 -13.69
N TRP A 125 24.13 7.16 -14.71
CA TRP A 125 22.88 6.42 -14.59
C TRP A 125 22.88 5.23 -15.53
N TYR A 126 22.72 4.04 -14.97
CA TYR A 126 22.76 2.77 -15.69
C TYR A 126 21.37 2.14 -15.74
N ARG A 127 20.98 1.63 -16.91
CA ARG A 127 19.81 0.77 -17.09
C ARG A 127 20.25 -0.60 -17.62
N PRO A 128 20.69 -1.52 -16.74
CA PRO A 128 20.89 -2.91 -17.11
C PRO A 128 19.58 -3.62 -17.46
N LEU A 129 19.69 -4.72 -18.20
CA LEU A 129 18.58 -5.60 -18.57
C LEU A 129 18.81 -7.06 -18.17
N LYS A 130 19.93 -7.34 -17.49
CA LYS A 130 20.32 -8.67 -17.01
C LYS A 130 20.84 -8.53 -15.59
N LEU A 131 20.51 -9.47 -14.71
CA LEU A 131 20.96 -9.45 -13.32
C LEU A 131 22.48 -9.40 -13.21
N GLN A 132 23.20 -10.16 -14.06
CA GLN A 132 24.66 -10.17 -14.10
C GLN A 132 25.25 -8.77 -14.29
N HIS A 133 24.66 -7.93 -15.17
CA HIS A 133 25.15 -6.57 -15.36
C HIS A 133 24.94 -5.68 -14.12
N VAL A 134 23.88 -5.93 -13.32
CA VAL A 134 23.68 -5.22 -12.04
C VAL A 134 24.78 -5.61 -11.07
N ILE A 135 25.09 -6.90 -10.97
CA ILE A 135 26.15 -7.45 -10.13
C ILE A 135 27.51 -6.84 -10.51
N ASP A 136 27.85 -6.85 -11.80
CA ASP A 136 29.10 -6.28 -12.31
C ASP A 136 29.20 -4.77 -12.01
N LEU A 137 28.08 -4.05 -12.16
CA LEU A 137 28.00 -2.62 -11.84
C LEU A 137 28.15 -2.36 -10.34
N LYS A 138 27.58 -3.21 -9.46
CA LYS A 138 27.75 -3.12 -8.01
C LYS A 138 29.16 -3.46 -7.57
N ALA A 139 29.84 -4.40 -8.24
CA ALA A 139 31.25 -4.68 -8.02
C ALA A 139 32.12 -3.48 -8.41
N ARG A 140 31.82 -2.82 -9.54
CA ARG A 140 32.56 -1.62 -10.00
C ARG A 140 32.24 -0.37 -9.16
N TYR A 141 31.00 -0.24 -8.71
CA TYR A 141 30.52 0.90 -7.92
C TYR A 141 29.82 0.40 -6.65
N PRO A 142 30.56 0.01 -5.61
CA PRO A 142 29.97 -0.54 -4.38
C PRO A 142 28.96 0.42 -3.72
N ASP A 143 29.21 1.72 -3.78
CA ASP A 143 28.33 2.75 -3.23
C ASP A 143 27.16 3.14 -4.16
N ALA A 144 27.05 2.52 -5.34
CA ALA A 144 25.95 2.81 -6.25
C ALA A 144 24.61 2.47 -5.61
N LYS A 145 23.66 3.40 -5.71
CA LYS A 145 22.29 3.18 -5.29
C LYS A 145 21.49 2.50 -6.38
N LEU A 146 20.81 1.44 -5.97
CA LEU A 146 19.81 0.77 -6.79
C LEU A 146 18.53 1.60 -6.77
N VAL A 147 17.95 1.82 -7.95
CA VAL A 147 16.75 2.63 -8.13
C VAL A 147 15.68 1.83 -8.84
N VAL A 148 14.46 1.89 -8.31
CA VAL A 148 13.26 1.35 -8.94
C VAL A 148 12.23 2.47 -9.09
N GLY A 149 11.50 2.80 -8.01
CA GLY A 149 10.50 3.87 -8.01
C GLY A 149 11.02 5.27 -7.71
N ASN A 150 12.27 5.38 -7.24
CA ASN A 150 12.89 6.64 -6.79
C ASN A 150 12.16 7.36 -5.63
N THR A 151 11.23 6.68 -4.94
CA THR A 151 10.39 7.27 -3.88
C THR A 151 11.14 7.58 -2.58
N GLU A 152 12.28 6.92 -2.33
CA GLU A 152 13.21 7.28 -1.23
C GLU A 152 14.45 8.00 -1.78
N VAL A 153 15.14 7.45 -2.79
CA VAL A 153 16.38 8.03 -3.34
C VAL A 153 16.16 9.47 -3.82
N GLY A 154 15.00 9.78 -4.40
CA GLY A 154 14.65 11.14 -4.78
C GLY A 154 14.55 12.10 -3.59
N ILE A 155 14.05 11.63 -2.45
CA ILE A 155 13.98 12.41 -1.20
C ILE A 155 15.38 12.59 -0.59
N GLU A 156 16.20 11.54 -0.60
CA GLU A 156 17.60 11.60 -0.16
C GLU A 156 18.39 12.66 -0.95
N MET A 157 18.28 12.64 -2.28
CA MET A 157 18.99 13.59 -3.13
C MET A 157 18.42 15.01 -3.00
N ARG A 158 17.10 15.17 -3.01
CA ARG A 158 16.46 16.50 -3.06
C ARG A 158 16.42 17.19 -1.69
N LEU A 159 16.01 16.48 -0.65
CA LEU A 159 15.76 17.06 0.67
C LEU A 159 16.94 16.85 1.63
N LYS A 160 17.59 15.68 1.57
CA LYS A 160 18.76 15.38 2.42
C LYS A 160 20.09 15.75 1.77
N ARG A 161 20.08 16.25 0.51
CA ARG A 161 21.25 16.67 -0.26
C ARG A 161 22.33 15.58 -0.36
N MET A 162 21.91 14.31 -0.40
CA MET A 162 22.83 13.20 -0.60
C MET A 162 23.28 13.15 -2.07
N GLU A 163 24.59 13.02 -2.28
CA GLU A 163 25.17 12.95 -3.62
C GLU A 163 25.57 11.51 -3.96
N TYR A 164 25.13 11.04 -5.12
CA TYR A 164 25.46 9.72 -5.64
C TYR A 164 26.28 9.85 -6.92
N ARG A 165 27.35 9.06 -7.04
CA ARG A 165 28.18 9.01 -8.25
C ARG A 165 27.60 8.11 -9.33
N ALA A 166 26.89 7.06 -8.92
CA ALA A 166 26.29 6.08 -9.80
C ALA A 166 24.91 5.67 -9.28
N LEU A 167 23.92 5.65 -10.17
CA LEU A 167 22.59 5.11 -9.96
C LEU A 167 22.38 3.95 -10.92
N ILE A 168 21.84 2.84 -10.43
CA ILE A 168 21.57 1.64 -11.23
C ILE A 168 20.07 1.38 -11.19
N TYR A 169 19.39 1.59 -12.30
CA TYR A 169 17.96 1.33 -12.44
C TYR A 169 17.71 -0.14 -12.71
N ILE A 170 17.09 -0.84 -11.76
CA ILE A 170 16.93 -2.30 -11.79
C ILE A 170 15.49 -2.76 -12.08
N ALA A 171 14.57 -1.84 -12.37
CA ALA A 171 13.17 -2.22 -12.56
C ALA A 171 12.90 -3.08 -13.80
N HIS A 172 13.85 -3.15 -14.75
CA HIS A 172 13.72 -3.96 -15.97
C HIS A 172 14.45 -5.30 -15.90
N ILE A 173 14.95 -5.69 -14.73
CA ILE A 173 15.60 -6.99 -14.54
C ILE A 173 14.49 -8.04 -14.37
N PRO A 174 14.34 -9.00 -15.30
CA PRO A 174 13.24 -9.96 -15.25
C PRO A 174 13.18 -10.74 -13.95
N GLU A 175 14.32 -11.22 -13.46
CA GLU A 175 14.46 -12.03 -12.24
C GLU A 175 13.94 -11.30 -11.00
N LEU A 176 14.10 -9.97 -10.94
CA LEU A 176 13.65 -9.15 -9.80
C LEU A 176 12.17 -8.76 -9.88
N ASN A 177 11.47 -9.05 -10.98
CA ASN A 177 10.04 -8.79 -11.15
C ASN A 177 9.22 -10.08 -11.18
N GLN A 178 9.81 -11.23 -10.87
CA GLN A 178 9.08 -12.49 -10.83
C GLN A 178 8.17 -12.56 -9.61
N LEU A 179 6.97 -13.09 -9.83
CA LEU A 179 6.04 -13.52 -8.79
C LEU A 179 5.72 -14.98 -9.09
N SER A 180 6.09 -15.88 -8.19
CA SER A 180 5.84 -17.31 -8.36
C SER A 180 5.30 -17.94 -7.08
N LEU A 181 4.43 -18.93 -7.25
CA LEU A 181 3.77 -19.65 -6.17
C LEU A 181 4.23 -21.09 -6.21
N ASN A 182 4.46 -21.67 -5.03
CA ASN A 182 4.73 -23.09 -4.87
C ASN A 182 3.94 -23.66 -3.68
N GLU A 183 4.18 -24.92 -3.34
CA GLU A 183 3.45 -25.60 -2.25
C GLU A 183 3.75 -25.03 -0.86
N GLU A 184 4.90 -24.37 -0.67
CA GLU A 184 5.37 -23.86 0.61
C GLU A 184 5.04 -22.37 0.82
N GLY A 185 4.98 -21.59 -0.25
CA GLY A 185 4.74 -20.15 -0.16
C GLY A 185 4.76 -19.43 -1.51
N MET A 186 4.93 -18.11 -1.43
CA MET A 186 5.07 -17.21 -2.57
C MET A 186 6.44 -16.57 -2.59
N GLU A 187 7.03 -16.53 -3.77
CA GLU A 187 8.25 -15.83 -4.12
C GLU A 187 7.91 -14.46 -4.73
N ILE A 188 8.43 -13.39 -4.15
CA ILE A 188 8.18 -12.00 -4.56
C ILE A 188 9.48 -11.33 -4.96
N GLY A 189 9.64 -11.02 -6.24
CA GLY A 189 10.81 -10.29 -6.74
C GLY A 189 10.98 -8.91 -6.09
N ALA A 190 12.22 -8.51 -5.83
CA ALA A 190 12.50 -7.26 -5.12
C ALA A 190 12.10 -5.97 -5.87
N ALA A 191 11.98 -6.02 -7.20
CA ALA A 191 11.58 -4.88 -8.03
C ALA A 191 10.06 -4.79 -8.27
N VAL A 192 9.29 -5.81 -7.88
CA VAL A 192 7.82 -5.84 -7.94
C VAL A 192 7.23 -4.59 -7.28
N LYS A 193 6.23 -3.99 -7.93
CA LYS A 193 5.55 -2.79 -7.42
C LYS A 193 4.57 -3.15 -6.31
N LEU A 194 4.35 -2.24 -5.36
CA LEU A 194 3.37 -2.46 -4.30
C LEU A 194 1.95 -2.67 -4.85
N SER A 195 1.56 -1.94 -5.90
CA SER A 195 0.24 -2.11 -6.52
C SER A 195 0.11 -3.42 -7.30
N GLU A 196 1.19 -3.93 -7.88
CA GLU A 196 1.21 -5.25 -8.53
C GLU A 196 1.13 -6.37 -7.51
N LEU A 197 1.91 -6.29 -6.43
CA LEU A 197 1.81 -7.23 -5.31
C LEU A 197 0.39 -7.26 -4.76
N MET A 198 -0.23 -6.11 -4.52
CA MET A 198 -1.60 -6.04 -3.98
C MET A 198 -2.62 -6.76 -4.87
N LYS A 199 -2.52 -6.62 -6.20
CA LYS A 199 -3.39 -7.34 -7.15
C LYS A 199 -3.21 -8.85 -7.05
N VAL A 200 -1.95 -9.32 -7.02
CA VAL A 200 -1.65 -10.76 -6.92
C VAL A 200 -2.10 -11.32 -5.58
N LEU A 201 -1.86 -10.61 -4.48
CA LEU A 201 -2.33 -11.03 -3.16
C LEU A 201 -3.86 -11.17 -3.12
N GLN A 202 -4.60 -10.27 -3.76
CA GLN A 202 -6.06 -10.35 -3.85
C GLN A 202 -6.49 -11.62 -4.59
N THR A 203 -5.93 -11.87 -5.78
CA THR A 203 -6.19 -13.11 -6.54
C THR A 203 -5.87 -14.36 -5.72
N VAL A 204 -4.74 -14.38 -5.03
CA VAL A 204 -4.34 -15.50 -4.16
C VAL A 204 -5.33 -15.72 -3.03
N CYS A 205 -5.83 -14.64 -2.41
CA CYS A 205 -6.83 -14.72 -1.34
C CYS A 205 -8.18 -15.25 -1.81
N ASP A 206 -8.52 -15.05 -3.08
CA ASP A 206 -9.77 -15.52 -3.69
C ASP A 206 -9.65 -17.01 -4.14
N GLU A 207 -8.46 -17.44 -4.56
CA GLU A 207 -8.21 -18.79 -5.08
C GLU A 207 -7.82 -19.82 -4.01
N HIS A 208 -7.27 -19.39 -2.87
CA HIS A 208 -6.77 -20.27 -1.82
C HIS A 208 -7.65 -20.28 -0.57
N ALA A 209 -7.59 -21.38 0.19
CA ALA A 209 -8.31 -21.49 1.45
C ALA A 209 -7.96 -20.33 2.41
N PRO A 210 -8.94 -19.72 3.11
CA PRO A 210 -8.71 -18.54 3.94
C PRO A 210 -7.60 -18.68 4.99
N TYR A 211 -7.43 -19.89 5.55
CA TYR A 211 -6.38 -20.13 6.55
C TYR A 211 -4.96 -20.05 5.96
N LYS A 212 -4.75 -20.37 4.67
CA LYS A 212 -3.43 -20.31 4.02
C LYS A 212 -2.97 -18.88 3.72
N THR A 213 -3.91 -17.95 3.65
CA THR A 213 -3.70 -16.60 3.12
C THR A 213 -3.80 -15.50 4.18
N SER A 214 -3.69 -15.85 5.47
CA SER A 214 -3.79 -14.84 6.56
C SER A 214 -2.74 -13.74 6.41
N SER A 215 -1.50 -14.09 6.05
CA SER A 215 -0.42 -13.11 5.82
C SER A 215 -0.70 -12.23 4.60
N CYS A 216 -1.26 -12.82 3.53
CA CYS A 216 -1.64 -12.09 2.33
C CYS A 216 -2.71 -11.04 2.62
N ARG A 217 -3.75 -11.40 3.39
CA ARG A 217 -4.80 -10.47 3.81
C ARG A 217 -4.25 -9.33 4.65
N ALA A 218 -3.36 -9.64 5.59
CA ALA A 218 -2.71 -8.62 6.40
C ALA A 218 -1.86 -7.66 5.57
N LEU A 219 -1.15 -8.17 4.56
CA LEU A 219 -0.37 -7.33 3.63
C LEU A 219 -1.27 -6.45 2.78
N ILE A 220 -2.40 -6.96 2.27
CA ILE A 220 -3.37 -6.16 1.50
C ILE A 220 -3.88 -4.98 2.35
N GLU A 221 -4.33 -5.26 3.57
CA GLU A 221 -4.82 -4.22 4.48
C GLU A 221 -3.71 -3.20 4.82
N GLN A 222 -2.48 -3.66 5.07
CA GLN A 222 -1.39 -2.76 5.38
C GLN A 222 -0.99 -1.87 4.18
N ILE A 223 -1.02 -2.42 2.96
CA ILE A 223 -0.72 -1.70 1.71
C ILE A 223 -1.83 -0.71 1.35
N LYS A 224 -3.11 -1.03 1.65
CA LYS A 224 -4.25 -0.13 1.43
C LYS A 224 -4.03 1.24 2.07
N TRP A 225 -3.50 1.25 3.30
CA TRP A 225 -3.19 2.48 4.06
C TRP A 225 -1.77 3.02 3.81
N PHE A 226 -1.02 2.45 2.86
CA PHE A 226 0.32 2.89 2.49
C PHE A 226 0.28 3.88 1.33
N ALA A 227 0.54 5.15 1.64
CA ALA A 227 0.66 6.26 0.69
C ALA A 227 -0.55 6.39 -0.28
N GLY A 228 -0.43 7.23 -1.30
CA GLY A 228 -1.34 7.26 -2.44
C GLY A 228 -1.03 6.20 -3.52
N THR A 229 -2.01 5.94 -4.39
CA THR A 229 -1.90 5.04 -5.56
C THR A 229 -0.69 5.35 -6.44
N GLN A 230 -0.34 6.62 -6.60
CA GLN A 230 0.82 7.10 -7.36
C GLN A 230 2.13 6.55 -6.80
N ILE A 231 2.28 6.57 -5.48
CA ILE A 231 3.47 6.04 -4.80
C ILE A 231 3.48 4.52 -4.89
N ARG A 232 2.34 3.84 -4.67
CA ARG A 232 2.25 2.37 -4.76
C ARG A 232 2.58 1.83 -6.16
N ASN A 233 2.26 2.58 -7.21
CA ASN A 233 2.60 2.24 -8.60
C ASN A 233 4.10 2.37 -8.92
N ALA A 234 4.84 3.18 -8.16
CA ALA A 234 6.27 3.40 -8.38
C ALA A 234 7.15 2.58 -7.43
N ALA A 235 6.79 2.56 -6.15
CA ALA A 235 7.54 1.96 -5.06
C ALA A 235 7.60 0.43 -5.19
N SER A 236 8.78 -0.12 -4.94
CA SER A 236 9.06 -1.55 -5.02
C SER A 236 9.21 -2.19 -3.65
N ILE A 237 8.90 -3.49 -3.56
CA ILE A 237 9.02 -4.28 -2.33
C ILE A 237 10.42 -4.20 -1.73
N GLY A 238 11.45 -4.48 -2.54
CA GLY A 238 12.83 -4.44 -2.07
C GLY A 238 13.31 -3.04 -1.73
N GLY A 239 12.79 -2.02 -2.42
CA GLY A 239 13.01 -0.63 -2.05
C GLY A 239 12.47 -0.30 -0.66
N ASN A 240 11.25 -0.74 -0.33
CA ASN A 240 10.66 -0.56 0.99
C ASN A 240 11.46 -1.28 2.09
N ILE A 241 11.83 -2.55 1.86
CA ILE A 241 12.61 -3.37 2.78
C ILE A 241 14.01 -2.79 3.02
N CYS A 242 14.79 -2.58 1.96
CA CYS A 242 16.18 -2.14 2.06
C CYS A 242 16.34 -0.69 2.51
N THR A 243 15.30 0.15 2.40
CA THR A 243 15.30 1.48 3.03
C THR A 243 15.39 1.37 4.55
N ALA A 244 14.88 0.29 5.14
CA ALA A 244 14.92 0.00 6.58
C ALA A 244 14.49 1.20 7.43
N SER A 245 13.39 1.84 7.01
CA SER A 245 12.78 2.91 7.79
C SER A 245 12.23 2.34 9.10
N PRO A 246 12.51 2.97 10.26
CA PRO A 246 11.96 2.54 11.55
C PRO A 246 10.43 2.52 11.59
N ILE A 247 9.80 3.36 10.77
CA ILE A 247 8.35 3.53 10.63
C ILE A 247 7.82 2.90 9.34
N SER A 248 8.54 1.93 8.75
CA SER A 248 8.00 1.17 7.62
C SER A 248 6.76 0.40 8.06
N ASP A 249 5.69 0.50 7.29
CA ASP A 249 4.45 -0.24 7.53
C ASP A 249 4.58 -1.74 7.26
N LEU A 250 5.47 -2.14 6.34
CA LEU A 250 5.56 -3.53 5.89
C LEU A 250 6.62 -4.35 6.61
N ASN A 251 7.71 -3.72 7.09
CA ASN A 251 8.82 -4.45 7.69
C ASN A 251 8.43 -5.25 8.95
N PRO A 252 7.64 -4.70 9.90
CA PRO A 252 7.15 -5.48 11.03
C PRO A 252 6.30 -6.68 10.59
N LEU A 253 5.52 -6.52 9.52
CA LEU A 253 4.65 -7.56 9.01
C LEU A 253 5.42 -8.69 8.31
N TRP A 254 6.45 -8.36 7.50
CA TRP A 254 7.36 -9.37 6.94
C TRP A 254 8.02 -10.21 8.04
N MET A 255 8.49 -9.55 9.10
CA MET A 255 9.07 -10.24 10.25
C MET A 255 8.04 -11.12 10.97
N ALA A 256 6.84 -10.61 11.23
CA ALA A 256 5.81 -11.35 11.93
C ALA A 256 5.30 -12.57 11.15
N ALA A 257 5.18 -12.44 9.82
CA ALA A 257 4.79 -13.51 8.91
C ALA A 257 5.87 -14.58 8.71
N GLY A 258 7.07 -14.41 9.29
CA GLY A 258 8.17 -15.36 9.11
C GLY A 258 8.74 -15.35 7.69
N ALA A 259 8.71 -14.21 7.01
CA ALA A 259 9.26 -14.07 5.68
C ALA A 259 10.78 -14.28 5.68
N GLU A 260 11.29 -14.76 4.55
CA GLU A 260 12.72 -14.92 4.32
C GLU A 260 13.18 -14.07 3.14
N PHE A 261 14.33 -13.44 3.26
CA PHE A 261 14.89 -12.58 2.23
C PHE A 261 16.01 -13.31 1.50
N ARG A 262 15.88 -13.41 0.17
CA ARG A 262 16.87 -14.02 -0.70
C ARG A 262 17.80 -12.94 -1.22
N ILE A 263 19.08 -13.06 -0.91
CA ILE A 263 20.11 -12.05 -1.18
C ILE A 263 21.11 -12.67 -2.14
N VAL A 264 21.32 -12.02 -3.28
CA VAL A 264 22.29 -12.44 -4.29
C VAL A 264 23.62 -11.71 -4.08
N ASP A 265 24.71 -12.46 -4.11
CA ASP A 265 26.07 -11.94 -3.95
C ASP A 265 26.71 -11.48 -5.26
N GLY A 266 27.95 -10.98 -5.16
CA GLY A 266 28.75 -10.53 -6.29
C GLY A 266 29.12 -11.60 -7.33
N LYS A 267 28.81 -12.87 -7.04
CA LYS A 267 29.10 -14.04 -7.87
C LYS A 267 27.83 -14.73 -8.38
N GLY A 268 26.65 -14.21 -8.01
CA GLY A 268 25.37 -14.80 -8.37
C GLY A 268 24.89 -15.90 -7.42
N ASN A 269 25.57 -16.16 -6.29
CA ASN A 269 25.08 -17.11 -5.29
C ASN A 269 23.96 -16.45 -4.47
N ILE A 270 22.96 -17.23 -4.11
CA ILE A 270 21.84 -16.76 -3.29
C ILE A 270 22.01 -17.32 -1.87
N ARG A 271 21.97 -16.43 -0.88
CA ARG A 271 21.81 -16.78 0.53
C ARG A 271 20.44 -16.34 1.03
N THR A 272 19.94 -17.05 2.03
CA THR A 272 18.67 -16.74 2.70
C THR A 272 18.94 -16.08 4.04
N CYS A 273 18.22 -14.99 4.33
CA CYS A 273 18.26 -14.29 5.62
C CYS A 273 16.82 -14.15 6.15
N PRO A 274 16.50 -14.69 7.34
CA PRO A 274 15.19 -14.47 7.96
C PRO A 274 14.93 -12.97 8.18
N ALA A 275 13.71 -12.50 7.89
CA ALA A 275 13.36 -11.09 8.04
C ALA A 275 13.66 -10.56 9.46
N GLU A 276 13.50 -11.40 10.49
CA GLU A 276 13.80 -11.09 11.90
C GLU A 276 15.26 -10.64 12.12
N LYS A 277 16.21 -11.18 11.33
CA LYS A 277 17.65 -10.93 11.49
C LYS A 277 18.20 -9.89 10.51
N PHE A 278 17.36 -9.41 9.58
CA PHE A 278 17.81 -8.58 8.49
C PHE A 278 18.08 -7.12 8.88
N PHE A 279 17.36 -6.58 9.86
CA PHE A 279 17.48 -5.18 10.26
C PHE A 279 18.50 -5.03 11.40
N LEU A 280 19.66 -4.45 11.11
CA LEU A 280 20.81 -4.40 12.03
C LEU A 280 20.92 -3.09 12.81
N GLY A 281 20.23 -2.04 12.38
CA GLY A 281 20.25 -0.73 13.01
C GLY A 281 19.50 0.30 12.19
N TYR A 282 19.53 1.56 12.63
CA TYR A 282 18.85 2.66 11.93
C TYR A 282 19.27 2.73 10.46
N ARG A 283 18.33 2.43 9.55
CA ARG A 283 18.58 2.37 8.10
C ARG A 283 19.77 1.48 7.70
N LYS A 284 20.04 0.42 8.47
CA LYS A 284 21.12 -0.53 8.25
C LYS A 284 20.56 -1.95 8.17
N VAL A 285 20.95 -2.68 7.13
CA VAL A 285 20.49 -4.03 6.84
C VAL A 285 21.65 -5.02 6.75
N ASP A 286 21.35 -6.31 6.90
CA ASP A 286 22.27 -7.43 6.71
C ASP A 286 22.52 -7.69 5.22
N MET A 287 23.18 -6.74 4.56
CA MET A 287 23.66 -6.87 3.19
C MET A 287 25.04 -6.20 3.04
N ALA A 288 25.98 -6.92 2.45
CA ALA A 288 27.24 -6.34 2.00
C ALA A 288 27.03 -5.37 0.84
N SER A 289 27.99 -4.48 0.59
CA SER A 289 27.89 -3.46 -0.45
C SER A 289 27.76 -4.03 -1.87
N SER A 290 28.27 -5.25 -2.11
CA SER A 290 28.15 -5.98 -3.38
C SER A 290 26.86 -6.79 -3.52
N GLU A 291 26.10 -6.95 -2.42
CA GLU A 291 24.90 -7.78 -2.40
C GLU A 291 23.66 -7.00 -2.83
N ILE A 292 22.66 -7.74 -3.31
CA ILE A 292 21.38 -7.22 -3.78
C ILE A 292 20.27 -8.10 -3.20
N LEU A 293 19.20 -7.48 -2.71
CA LEU A 293 17.99 -8.23 -2.38
C LEU A 293 17.38 -8.72 -3.69
N HIS A 294 17.37 -10.04 -3.88
CA HIS A 294 16.83 -10.69 -5.07
C HIS A 294 15.30 -10.77 -4.97
N SER A 295 14.81 -11.29 -3.85
CA SER A 295 13.39 -11.57 -3.65
C SER A 295 13.05 -11.85 -2.18
N VAL A 296 11.76 -11.96 -1.90
CA VAL A 296 11.16 -12.25 -0.59
C VAL A 296 10.36 -13.53 -0.68
N PHE A 297 10.58 -14.46 0.24
CA PHE A 297 9.72 -15.61 0.46
C PHE A 297 8.66 -15.27 1.51
N LEU A 298 7.40 -15.47 1.16
CA LEU A 298 6.28 -15.42 2.10
C LEU A 298 5.71 -16.84 2.25
N PRO A 299 5.91 -17.53 3.39
CA PRO A 299 5.38 -18.87 3.58
C PRO A 299 3.84 -18.87 3.66
N TRP A 300 3.22 -19.96 3.23
CA TRP A 300 1.80 -20.19 3.47
C TRP A 300 1.52 -20.42 4.95
N ASN A 301 0.37 -19.92 5.40
CA ASN A 301 -0.05 -20.09 6.77
C ASN A 301 -0.59 -21.50 7.03
N LYS A 302 -0.28 -22.03 8.21
CA LYS A 302 -0.82 -23.30 8.71
C LYS A 302 -2.26 -23.14 9.15
N GLN A 303 -2.95 -24.26 9.33
CA GLN A 303 -4.27 -24.24 9.95
C GLN A 303 -4.16 -23.65 11.37
N TYR A 304 -5.11 -22.76 11.71
CA TYR A 304 -5.12 -22.00 12.98
C TYR A 304 -3.92 -21.06 13.18
N GLU A 305 -3.25 -20.68 12.09
CA GLU A 305 -2.28 -19.59 12.09
C GLU A 305 -2.95 -18.30 11.62
N PHE A 306 -2.83 -17.27 12.45
CA PHE A 306 -3.45 -15.97 12.21
C PHE A 306 -2.39 -14.89 12.20
N VAL A 307 -2.46 -14.01 11.21
CA VAL A 307 -1.59 -12.84 11.05
C VAL A 307 -2.47 -11.59 10.99
N LYS A 308 -2.09 -10.56 11.74
CA LYS A 308 -2.78 -9.28 11.79
C LYS A 308 -1.80 -8.10 11.83
N GLU A 309 -2.11 -7.12 11.03
CA GLU A 309 -1.47 -5.82 10.87
C GLU A 309 -2.18 -4.76 11.72
N PHE A 310 -1.41 -3.78 12.19
CA PHE A 310 -1.90 -2.62 12.91
C PHE A 310 -1.12 -1.37 12.50
N LYS A 311 -1.80 -0.25 12.33
CA LYS A 311 -1.18 1.04 12.05
C LYS A 311 -1.93 2.16 12.77
N GLN A 312 -1.18 3.03 13.42
CA GLN A 312 -1.68 4.29 13.95
C GLN A 312 -0.92 5.45 13.30
N ALA A 313 -1.66 6.43 12.76
CA ALA A 313 -1.15 7.64 12.15
C ALA A 313 -2.00 8.86 12.56
N HIS A 314 -1.62 10.09 12.17
CA HIS A 314 -2.41 11.29 12.48
C HIS A 314 -3.66 11.40 11.61
N ARG A 315 -3.59 10.86 10.39
CA ARG A 315 -4.72 10.71 9.47
C ARG A 315 -4.78 9.28 8.95
N ARG A 316 -5.96 8.86 8.51
CA ARG A 316 -6.22 7.49 8.05
C ARG A 316 -5.39 7.12 6.80
N ASP A 317 -5.35 8.03 5.83
CA ASP A 317 -4.77 7.82 4.51
C ASP A 317 -3.52 8.69 4.28
N ASP A 318 -2.58 8.18 3.48
CA ASP A 318 -1.38 8.90 3.01
C ASP A 318 -0.49 9.48 4.13
N ASP A 319 -0.37 8.80 5.27
CA ASP A 319 0.44 9.27 6.40
C ASP A 319 1.42 8.22 6.90
N ILE A 320 2.50 8.69 7.50
CA ILE A 320 3.51 7.86 8.14
C ILE A 320 2.98 7.32 9.47
N ALA A 321 3.34 6.09 9.81
CA ALA A 321 2.96 5.53 11.10
C ALA A 321 3.67 6.27 12.25
N ILE A 322 2.90 6.54 13.31
CA ILE A 322 3.43 6.87 14.64
C ILE A 322 3.95 5.57 15.25
N VAL A 323 3.09 4.54 15.27
CA VAL A 323 3.41 3.17 15.65
C VAL A 323 2.62 2.24 14.72
N ASN A 324 3.24 1.14 14.32
CA ASN A 324 2.58 0.05 13.60
C ASN A 324 3.04 -1.29 14.17
N ALA A 325 2.34 -2.36 13.84
CA ALA A 325 2.70 -3.70 14.30
C ALA A 325 2.31 -4.79 13.28
N GLY A 326 3.13 -5.82 13.23
CA GLY A 326 2.78 -7.12 12.66
C GLY A 326 2.70 -8.14 13.78
N MET A 327 1.60 -8.88 13.86
CA MET A 327 1.40 -9.91 14.87
C MET A 327 1.00 -11.22 14.19
N ARG A 328 1.56 -12.33 14.66
CA ARG A 328 1.21 -13.68 14.25
C ARG A 328 1.03 -14.57 15.48
N VAL A 329 0.04 -15.45 15.44
CA VAL A 329 -0.13 -16.52 16.41
C VAL A 329 -0.49 -17.82 15.71
N LEU A 330 0.11 -18.93 16.14
CA LEU A 330 -0.29 -20.28 15.76
C LEU A 330 -0.95 -20.94 16.96
N LEU A 331 -2.23 -21.28 16.83
CA LEU A 331 -2.99 -21.94 17.89
C LEU A 331 -3.04 -23.44 17.65
N GLU A 332 -3.00 -24.20 18.73
CA GLU A 332 -3.24 -25.63 18.76
C GLU A 332 -4.40 -25.94 19.69
N GLN A 333 -5.26 -26.88 19.29
CA GLN A 333 -6.32 -27.35 20.16
C GLN A 333 -5.77 -28.47 21.04
N ARG A 334 -5.80 -28.26 22.37
CA ARG A 334 -5.46 -29.27 23.38
C ARG A 334 -6.70 -29.49 24.25
N ASP A 335 -7.28 -30.68 24.13
CA ASP A 335 -8.58 -31.02 24.73
C ASP A 335 -9.68 -30.01 24.30
N THR A 336 -10.23 -29.27 25.26
CA THR A 336 -11.26 -28.24 25.04
C THR A 336 -10.69 -26.82 24.97
N ARG A 337 -9.36 -26.65 25.02
CA ARG A 337 -8.69 -25.35 25.12
C ARG A 337 -7.83 -25.06 23.90
N TRP A 338 -7.76 -23.79 23.55
CA TRP A 338 -6.81 -23.28 22.57
C TRP A 338 -5.55 -22.83 23.27
N VAL A 339 -4.40 -23.34 22.83
CA VAL A 339 -3.08 -23.03 23.38
C VAL A 339 -2.25 -22.36 22.30
N VAL A 340 -1.44 -21.38 22.68
CA VAL A 340 -0.47 -20.75 21.77
C VAL A 340 0.71 -21.68 21.57
N SER A 341 0.85 -22.24 20.37
CA SER A 341 2.00 -23.08 20.02
C SER A 341 3.20 -22.24 19.58
N ASP A 342 2.96 -21.12 18.89
CA ASP A 342 3.98 -20.17 18.47
C ASP A 342 3.38 -18.77 18.31
N ALA A 343 4.22 -17.74 18.43
CA ALA A 343 3.81 -16.35 18.31
C ALA A 343 4.93 -15.46 17.76
N SER A 344 4.55 -14.37 17.12
CA SER A 344 5.45 -13.30 16.72
C SER A 344 4.76 -11.96 16.91
N VAL A 345 5.41 -11.02 17.59
CA VAL A 345 4.89 -9.67 17.83
C VAL A 345 6.00 -8.69 17.51
N VAL A 346 5.79 -7.85 16.50
CA VAL A 346 6.80 -6.94 15.98
C VAL A 346 6.21 -5.55 15.85
N TYR A 347 6.91 -4.53 16.33
CA TYR A 347 6.48 -3.13 16.28
C TYR A 347 7.42 -2.29 15.42
N GLY A 348 6.88 -1.34 14.67
CA GLY A 348 7.64 -0.23 14.08
C GLY A 348 7.31 1.09 14.79
N GLY A 349 8.16 2.09 14.59
CA GLY A 349 8.04 3.43 15.17
C GLY A 349 8.45 3.56 16.65
N VAL A 350 8.77 2.45 17.32
CA VAL A 350 9.12 2.42 18.75
C VAL A 350 10.62 2.20 19.02
N ALA A 351 11.41 1.91 17.99
CA ALA A 351 12.85 1.69 18.07
C ALA A 351 13.52 2.06 16.73
N PRO A 352 14.86 2.16 16.66
CA PRO A 352 15.58 2.46 15.41
C PRO A 352 15.45 1.40 14.31
N VAL A 353 14.95 0.22 14.64
CA VAL A 353 14.60 -0.89 13.74
C VAL A 353 13.23 -1.43 14.15
N PRO A 354 12.52 -2.19 13.29
CA PRO A 354 11.38 -2.96 13.74
C PRO A 354 11.77 -3.81 14.96
N LEU A 355 11.07 -3.60 16.07
CA LEU A 355 11.37 -4.21 17.37
C LEU A 355 10.59 -5.51 17.51
N PHE A 356 11.32 -6.62 17.60
CA PHE A 356 10.74 -7.92 17.93
C PHE A 356 10.52 -8.04 19.44
N ALA A 357 9.27 -8.17 19.88
CA ALA A 357 8.92 -8.28 21.30
C ALA A 357 9.19 -9.70 21.82
N TYR A 358 10.48 -10.06 21.92
CA TYR A 358 10.94 -11.42 22.21
C TYR A 358 10.46 -11.94 23.57
N LYS A 359 10.49 -11.09 24.61
CA LYS A 359 9.97 -11.46 25.94
C LYS A 359 8.47 -11.79 25.89
N THR A 360 7.68 -10.98 25.16
CA THR A 360 6.25 -11.22 24.97
C THR A 360 5.99 -12.51 24.20
N LYS A 361 6.74 -12.79 23.12
CA LYS A 361 6.67 -14.08 22.41
C LYS A 361 6.86 -15.26 23.37
N LEU A 362 7.95 -15.25 24.15
CA LEU A 362 8.25 -16.33 25.09
C LEU A 362 7.15 -16.49 26.15
N PHE A 363 6.57 -15.39 26.62
CA PHE A 363 5.48 -15.42 27.58
C PHE A 363 4.20 -16.02 26.99
N LEU A 364 3.90 -15.78 25.71
CA LEU A 364 2.67 -16.25 25.05
C LEU A 364 2.69 -17.77 24.84
N ILE A 365 3.83 -18.33 24.43
CA ILE A 365 3.96 -19.74 24.07
C ILE A 365 3.59 -20.66 25.24
N GLY A 366 2.78 -21.69 24.96
CA GLY A 366 2.32 -22.69 25.92
C GLY A 366 1.13 -22.26 26.78
N LYS A 367 0.62 -21.02 26.63
CA LYS A 367 -0.51 -20.53 27.42
C LYS A 367 -1.85 -20.65 26.70
N ASN A 368 -2.93 -20.72 27.48
CA ASN A 368 -4.29 -20.76 26.97
C ASN A 368 -4.68 -19.41 26.36
N TRP A 369 -5.33 -19.42 25.20
CA TRP A 369 -5.81 -18.22 24.52
C TRP A 369 -7.07 -17.65 25.21
N ASN A 370 -6.88 -16.84 26.25
CA ASN A 370 -7.94 -16.28 27.08
C ASN A 370 -7.63 -14.85 27.55
N LYS A 371 -8.53 -14.27 28.35
CA LYS A 371 -8.41 -12.89 28.85
C LYS A 371 -7.22 -12.72 29.79
N GLU A 372 -6.92 -13.73 30.60
CA GLU A 372 -5.80 -13.75 31.53
C GLU A 372 -4.46 -13.68 30.78
N LEU A 373 -4.34 -14.42 29.66
CA LEU A 373 -3.18 -14.34 28.77
C LEU A 373 -2.97 -12.92 28.24
N MET A 374 -4.04 -12.29 27.75
CA MET A 374 -3.98 -10.91 27.24
C MET A 374 -3.46 -9.94 28.30
N GLN A 375 -4.03 -9.98 29.51
CA GLN A 375 -3.61 -9.09 30.60
C GLN A 375 -2.14 -9.27 30.96
N GLY A 376 -1.69 -10.52 31.12
CA GLY A 376 -0.29 -10.79 31.43
C GLY A 376 0.67 -10.45 30.28
N ALA A 377 0.22 -10.60 29.02
CA ALA A 377 1.02 -10.22 27.86
C ALA A 377 1.24 -8.70 27.78
N LEU A 378 0.23 -7.91 28.17
CA LEU A 378 0.35 -6.43 28.25
C LEU A 378 1.38 -6.02 29.31
N GLU A 379 1.37 -6.66 30.48
CA GLU A 379 2.34 -6.40 31.54
C GLU A 379 3.78 -6.73 31.12
N VAL A 380 3.97 -7.84 30.40
CA VAL A 380 5.29 -8.21 29.84
C VAL A 380 5.72 -7.27 28.73
N LEU A 381 4.79 -6.83 27.87
CA LEU A 381 5.08 -5.90 26.78
C LEU A 381 5.51 -4.52 27.27
N GLN A 382 5.05 -4.09 28.44
CA GLN A 382 5.43 -2.82 29.05
C GLN A 382 6.90 -2.80 29.53
N GLN A 383 7.54 -3.96 29.67
CA GLN A 383 8.93 -4.16 30.13
C GLN A 383 9.92 -4.39 28.98
#